data_AF-H9ZS54-F1
#
_entry.id   AF-H9ZS54-F1
#
_cell.length_a   1.000
_cell.length_b   1.000
_cell.length_c   1.000
_cell.angle_alpha   90.00
_cell.angle_beta   90.00
_cell.angle_gamma   90.00
#
_symmetry.space_group_name_H-M   'P 1'
#
loop_
_entity.id
_entity.type
_entity.pdbx_description
1 polymer ?
#
loop_
_entity_poly.entity_id
_entity_poly.type
_entity_poly.pdbx_seq_one_letter_code
_entity_poly.pdbx_strand_id
1 'polypeptide(L)'
;MLKKLLEADAIGLRLEWVGGLPLWEAQPTYRHQKAVDRIRQSLRPKEGASCACIHVADVYVRFPDGSYKRPDIAIFCREPEELDEAITLLPEAVVEVVSRGYEAKDLEIAPRFYLSQGVKDVVVFDPYTLLVLHLRPDGAFRHVSPVELDLACGCTLTV
;
A
#
# COMPACT_ATOMS: atom_id res chain seq x y z
N MET A 1 13.98 -15.55 -3.05
CA MET A 1 13.33 -14.59 -3.96
C MET A 1 13.74 -13.17 -3.61
N LEU A 2 13.53 -12.71 -2.37
CA LEU A 2 13.86 -11.37 -1.88
C LEU A 2 15.21 -10.81 -2.36
N LYS A 3 16.31 -11.58 -2.22
CA LYS A 3 17.64 -11.17 -2.71
C LYS A 3 17.63 -10.65 -4.16
N LYS A 4 16.94 -11.33 -5.08
CA LYS A 4 16.84 -10.93 -6.49
C LYS A 4 16.04 -9.64 -6.67
N LEU A 5 15.02 -9.43 -5.84
CA LEU A 5 14.21 -8.21 -5.85
C LEU A 5 15.03 -7.01 -5.36
N LEU A 6 15.89 -7.21 -4.35
CA LEU A 6 16.82 -6.19 -3.86
C LEU A 6 17.93 -5.88 -4.88
N GLU A 7 18.46 -6.90 -5.56
CA GLU A 7 19.44 -6.72 -6.64
C GLU A 7 18.88 -5.89 -7.81
N ALA A 8 17.59 -6.06 -8.13
CA ALA A 8 16.92 -5.27 -9.16
C ALA A 8 16.69 -3.81 -8.71
N ASP A 9 16.31 -3.60 -7.44
CA ASP A 9 16.13 -2.25 -6.89
C ASP A 9 17.45 -1.46 -6.91
N ALA A 10 18.58 -2.11 -6.64
CA ALA A 10 19.91 -1.52 -6.71
C ALA A 10 20.30 -0.98 -8.10
N ILE A 11 19.63 -1.43 -9.17
CA ILE A 11 19.80 -0.91 -10.53
C ILE A 11 18.63 -0.02 -10.98
N GLY A 12 17.76 0.38 -10.06
CA GLY A 12 16.66 1.31 -10.29
C GLY A 12 15.35 0.65 -10.76
N LEU A 13 15.22 -0.67 -10.65
CA LEU A 13 14.00 -1.40 -11.00
C LEU A 13 13.26 -1.87 -9.75
N ARG A 14 12.09 -1.27 -9.47
CA ARG A 14 11.20 -1.77 -8.42
C ARG A 14 10.49 -3.01 -8.96
N LEU A 15 10.77 -4.17 -8.38
CA LEU A 15 10.18 -5.45 -8.78
C LEU A 15 9.28 -6.00 -7.69
N GLU A 16 8.12 -6.51 -8.09
CA GLU A 16 7.21 -7.26 -7.24
C GLU A 16 6.98 -8.65 -7.83
N TRP A 17 6.58 -9.60 -6.98
CA TRP A 17 6.25 -10.96 -7.39
C TRP A 17 4.85 -11.30 -6.90
N VAL A 18 3.88 -11.33 -7.81
CA VAL A 18 2.45 -11.46 -7.46
C VAL A 18 1.88 -12.69 -8.15
N GLY A 19 1.52 -13.72 -7.38
CA GLY A 19 0.91 -14.94 -7.92
C GLY A 19 1.74 -15.65 -9.00
N GLY A 20 3.08 -15.56 -8.93
CA GLY A 20 3.99 -16.13 -9.92
C GLY A 20 4.34 -15.20 -11.10
N LEU A 21 3.79 -13.99 -11.14
CA LEU A 21 4.05 -12.99 -12.18
C LEU A 21 4.98 -11.90 -11.66
N PRO A 22 6.11 -11.61 -12.32
CA PRO A 22 6.93 -10.45 -12.01
C PRO A 22 6.23 -9.19 -12.53
N LEU A 23 6.02 -8.23 -11.65
CA LEU A 23 5.59 -6.87 -11.98
C LEU A 23 6.76 -5.93 -11.75
N TRP A 24 6.88 -4.89 -12.57
CA TRP A 24 7.98 -3.94 -12.46
C TRP A 24 7.49 -2.52 -12.67
N GLU A 25 8.18 -1.58 -12.03
CA GLU A 25 8.00 -0.16 -12.26
C GLU A 25 9.30 0.63 -12.12
N ALA A 26 9.31 1.80 -12.75
CA ALA A 26 10.35 2.79 -12.56
C ALA A 26 10.22 3.45 -11.18
N GLN A 27 11.31 4.07 -10.72
CA GLN A 27 11.33 4.82 -9.47
C GLN A 27 10.28 5.96 -9.47
N PRO A 28 9.63 6.24 -8.33
CA PRO A 28 8.54 7.19 -8.25
C PRO A 28 9.01 8.62 -8.52
N THR A 29 8.09 9.44 -9.05
CA THR A 29 8.34 10.87 -9.25
C THR A 29 8.12 11.67 -7.97
N TYR A 30 8.59 12.91 -7.91
CA TYR A 30 8.36 13.79 -6.75
C TYR A 30 6.88 13.99 -6.41
N ARG A 31 5.99 14.07 -7.41
CA ARG A 31 4.54 14.20 -7.18
C ARG A 31 3.99 13.01 -6.38
N HIS A 32 4.44 11.81 -6.74
CA HIS A 32 4.08 10.57 -6.07
C HIS A 32 4.56 10.56 -4.62
N GLN A 33 5.85 10.81 -4.38
CA GLN A 33 6.39 10.82 -3.01
C GLN A 33 5.74 11.90 -2.14
N LYS A 34 5.42 13.07 -2.70
CA LYS A 34 4.70 14.11 -1.97
C LYS A 34 3.28 13.67 -1.56
N ALA A 35 2.61 12.87 -2.38
CA ALA A 35 1.30 12.31 -2.02
C ALA A 35 1.43 11.27 -0.90
N VAL A 36 2.38 10.34 -1.03
CA VAL A 36 2.71 9.33 -0.01
C VAL A 36 2.99 10.00 1.34
N ASP A 37 3.89 10.99 1.37
CA ASP A 37 4.27 11.67 2.61
C ASP A 37 3.11 12.40 3.27
N ARG A 38 2.24 13.06 2.49
CA ARG A 38 1.05 13.74 3.02
C ARG A 38 0.07 12.77 3.66
N ILE A 39 -0.18 11.64 2.99
CA ILE A 39 -1.08 10.62 3.51
C ILE A 39 -0.50 10.03 4.80
N ARG A 40 0.80 9.70 4.83
CA ARG A 40 1.48 9.20 6.03
C ARG A 40 1.40 10.16 7.21
N GLN A 41 1.63 11.45 6.97
CA GLN A 41 1.54 12.48 8.02
C GLN A 41 0.13 12.64 8.61
N SER A 42 -0.91 12.21 7.89
CA SER A 42 -2.30 12.30 8.35
C SER A 42 -2.79 11.07 9.12
N LEU A 43 -2.06 9.95 9.04
CA LEU A 43 -2.43 8.69 9.65
C LEU A 43 -2.44 8.79 11.17
N ARG A 44 -3.55 8.42 11.78
CA ARG A 44 -3.72 8.42 13.24
C ARG A 44 -4.73 7.38 13.70
N PRO A 45 -4.62 6.87 14.94
CA PRO A 45 -5.68 6.09 15.56
C PRO A 45 -6.95 6.93 15.74
N LYS A 46 -8.11 6.30 15.52
CA LYS A 46 -9.39 6.86 15.93
C LYS A 46 -9.49 6.84 17.46
N GLU A 47 -10.22 7.79 18.03
CA GLU A 47 -10.46 7.82 19.48
C GLU A 47 -11.10 6.51 19.96
N GLY A 48 -10.49 5.88 20.96
CA GLY A 48 -10.93 4.59 21.50
C GLY A 48 -10.52 3.35 20.68
N ALA A 49 -9.82 3.51 19.56
CA ALA A 49 -9.29 2.37 18.80
C ALA A 49 -8.06 1.74 19.48
N SER A 50 -7.93 0.42 19.36
CA SER A 50 -6.79 -0.34 19.90
C SER A 50 -5.60 -0.42 18.95
N CYS A 51 -5.79 0.00 17.69
CA CYS A 51 -4.76 -0.08 16.65
C CYS A 51 -3.73 1.05 16.79
N ALA A 52 -2.45 0.71 16.74
CA ALA A 52 -1.36 1.69 16.83
C ALA A 52 -1.18 2.52 15.54
N CYS A 53 -1.76 2.10 14.42
CA CYS A 53 -1.64 2.76 13.11
C CYS A 53 -0.20 2.98 12.65
N ILE A 54 0.67 1.99 12.93
CA ILE A 54 2.06 1.99 12.50
C ILE A 54 2.09 1.85 10.99
N HIS A 55 2.85 2.71 10.31
CA HIS A 55 2.91 2.71 8.86
C HIS A 55 4.33 2.72 8.32
N VAL A 56 4.56 1.93 7.28
CA VAL A 56 5.83 1.89 6.55
C VAL A 56 5.56 2.17 5.08
N ALA A 57 6.54 2.74 4.39
CA ALA A 57 6.42 3.09 2.99
C ALA A 57 7.49 2.40 2.18
N ASP A 58 7.10 1.84 1.03
CA ASP A 58 8.02 1.25 0.05
C ASP A 58 8.90 0.10 0.63
N VAL A 59 8.34 -0.70 1.54
CA VAL A 59 9.01 -1.88 2.14
C VAL A 59 8.37 -3.18 1.65
N TYR A 60 9.18 -4.20 1.36
CA TYR A 60 8.66 -5.50 0.95
C TYR A 60 7.84 -6.16 2.07
N VAL A 61 6.63 -6.58 1.72
CA VAL A 61 5.77 -7.46 2.51
C VAL A 61 5.68 -8.81 1.79
N ARG A 62 5.91 -9.89 2.53
CA ARG A 62 5.70 -11.26 2.06
C ARG A 62 4.30 -11.71 2.46
N PHE A 63 3.47 -11.97 1.47
CA PHE A 63 2.08 -12.40 1.64
C PHE A 63 1.96 -13.92 1.84
N PRO A 64 0.84 -14.41 2.42
CA PRO A 64 0.63 -15.83 2.70
C PRO A 64 0.80 -16.77 1.49
N ASP A 65 0.43 -16.31 0.30
CA ASP A 65 0.58 -17.07 -0.95
C ASP A 65 2.04 -17.13 -1.47
N GLY A 66 2.99 -16.52 -0.76
CA GLY A 66 4.40 -16.43 -1.13
C GLY A 66 4.73 -15.25 -2.05
N SER A 67 3.75 -14.41 -2.39
CA SER A 67 3.96 -13.18 -3.15
C SER A 67 4.77 -12.16 -2.34
N TYR A 68 5.54 -11.35 -3.05
CA TYR A 68 6.28 -10.21 -2.50
C TYR A 68 5.74 -8.94 -3.16
N LYS A 69 5.22 -8.04 -2.33
CA LYS A 69 4.65 -6.77 -2.77
C LYS A 69 5.23 -5.65 -1.93
N ARG A 70 5.29 -4.46 -2.48
CA ARG A 70 5.89 -3.27 -1.88
C ARG A 70 4.84 -2.16 -1.94
N PRO A 71 3.83 -2.16 -1.05
CA PRO A 71 2.82 -1.12 -1.04
C PRO A 71 3.46 0.26 -0.83
N ASP A 72 2.90 1.31 -1.43
CA ASP A 72 3.41 2.65 -1.17
C ASP A 72 3.25 3.06 0.30
N ILE A 73 2.15 2.61 0.94
CA ILE A 73 1.98 2.66 2.40
C ILE A 73 1.33 1.35 2.88
N ALA A 74 1.99 0.66 3.80
CA ALA A 74 1.41 -0.47 4.53
C ALA A 74 1.11 -0.05 5.98
N ILE A 75 -0.08 -0.38 6.48
CA ILE A 75 -0.58 0.04 7.81
C ILE A 75 -0.80 -1.18 8.69
N PHE A 76 -0.27 -1.16 9.91
CA PHE A 76 -0.31 -2.24 10.89
C PHE A 76 -0.86 -1.75 12.24
N CYS A 77 -1.52 -2.65 12.98
CA CYS A 77 -1.96 -2.35 14.34
C CYS A 77 -0.91 -2.63 15.42
N ARG A 78 0.17 -3.34 15.07
CA ARG A 78 1.32 -3.62 15.94
C ARG A 78 2.60 -3.52 15.13
N GLU A 79 3.70 -3.25 15.81
CA GLU A 79 5.02 -3.12 15.17
C GLU A 79 5.37 -4.44 14.46
N PRO A 80 5.73 -4.39 13.16
CA PRO A 80 6.40 -5.49 12.49
C PRO A 80 7.75 -5.81 13.15
N GLU A 81 8.29 -7.00 12.92
CA GLU A 81 9.64 -7.32 13.40
C GLU A 81 10.69 -6.49 12.63
N GLU A 82 11.61 -5.87 13.35
CA GLU A 82 12.75 -5.13 12.79
C GLU A 82 13.85 -6.09 12.31
N LEU A 83 13.63 -6.69 11.14
CA LEU A 83 14.57 -7.61 10.49
C LEU A 83 15.03 -7.05 9.14
N ASP A 84 16.23 -7.44 8.70
CA ASP A 84 16.74 -7.19 7.33
C ASP A 84 16.09 -8.12 6.28
N GLU A 85 14.78 -8.40 6.43
CA GLU A 85 13.98 -9.26 5.57
C GLU A 85 12.65 -8.57 5.19
N ALA A 86 11.85 -9.24 4.35
CA ALA A 86 10.50 -8.76 4.05
C ALA A 86 9.60 -8.91 5.29
N ILE A 87 8.76 -7.92 5.53
CA ILE A 87 7.76 -7.95 6.60
C ILE A 87 6.80 -9.12 6.33
N THR A 88 6.62 -10.01 7.30
CA THR A 88 5.70 -11.15 7.21
C THR A 88 4.37 -10.91 7.94
N LEU A 89 4.32 -9.89 8.79
CA LEU A 89 3.06 -9.40 9.35
C LEU A 89 2.19 -8.87 8.20
N LEU A 90 0.95 -9.34 8.11
CA LEU A 90 0.02 -8.86 7.10
C LEU A 90 -0.46 -7.44 7.49
N PRO A 91 -0.42 -6.46 6.57
CA PRO A 91 -0.99 -5.15 6.82
C PRO A 91 -2.51 -5.24 6.94
N GLU A 92 -3.04 -4.44 7.85
CA GLU A 92 -4.47 -4.28 8.07
C GLU A 92 -5.11 -3.48 6.92
N ALA A 93 -4.38 -2.49 6.43
CA ALA A 93 -4.76 -1.67 5.29
C ALA A 93 -3.52 -1.29 4.47
N VAL A 94 -3.73 -0.96 3.21
CA VAL A 94 -2.68 -0.46 2.31
C VAL A 94 -3.16 0.75 1.52
N VAL A 95 -2.23 1.61 1.14
CA VAL A 95 -2.46 2.72 0.22
C VAL A 95 -1.52 2.57 -0.98
N GLU A 96 -2.06 2.71 -2.19
CA GLU A 96 -1.31 2.80 -3.45
C GLU A 96 -1.55 4.18 -4.06
N VAL A 97 -0.48 4.82 -4.55
CA VAL A 97 -0.57 6.10 -5.25
C VAL A 97 -0.28 5.85 -6.73
N VAL A 98 -1.23 6.20 -7.58
CA VAL A 98 -1.11 5.93 -9.02
C VAL A 98 0.09 6.65 -9.61
N SER A 99 0.99 5.87 -10.20
CA SER A 99 2.08 6.36 -11.02
C SER A 99 1.71 6.35 -12.50
N ARG A 100 2.09 7.41 -13.21
CA ARG A 100 1.77 7.56 -14.64
C ARG A 100 2.44 6.45 -15.44
N GLY A 101 1.66 5.74 -16.27
CA GLY A 101 2.12 4.60 -17.07
C GLY A 101 2.05 3.25 -16.34
N TYR A 102 1.61 3.21 -15.08
CA TYR A 102 1.45 1.99 -14.28
C TYR A 102 0.02 1.82 -13.74
N GLU A 103 -0.96 2.51 -14.34
CA GLU A 103 -2.33 2.61 -13.85
C GLU A 103 -3.02 1.26 -13.68
N ALA A 104 -2.79 0.32 -14.62
CA ALA A 104 -3.39 -1.02 -14.56
C ALA A 104 -2.89 -1.82 -13.32
N LYS A 105 -1.65 -1.61 -12.90
CA LYS A 105 -1.08 -2.25 -11.69
C LYS A 105 -1.86 -1.79 -10.46
N ASP A 106 -2.00 -0.48 -10.31
CA ASP A 106 -2.56 0.16 -9.10
C ASP A 106 -4.09 0.08 -9.05
N LEU A 107 -4.78 0.20 -10.18
CA LEU A 107 -6.25 0.27 -10.23
C LEU A 107 -6.92 -1.11 -10.37
N GLU A 108 -6.26 -2.09 -11.00
CA GLU A 108 -6.91 -3.37 -11.33
C GLU A 108 -6.28 -4.56 -10.59
N ILE A 109 -4.95 -4.66 -10.60
CA ILE A 109 -4.24 -5.85 -10.09
C ILE A 109 -4.05 -5.78 -8.58
N ALA A 110 -3.47 -4.68 -8.08
CA ALA A 110 -3.11 -4.55 -6.68
C ALA A 110 -4.31 -4.65 -5.73
N PRO A 111 -5.46 -3.97 -5.97
CA PRO A 111 -6.57 -4.02 -5.03
C PRO A 111 -7.17 -5.41 -4.86
N ARG A 112 -7.35 -6.14 -5.98
CA ARG A 112 -7.87 -7.50 -5.95
C ARG A 112 -6.91 -8.44 -5.23
N PHE A 113 -5.61 -8.30 -5.48
CA PHE A 113 -4.60 -9.07 -4.78
C PHE A 113 -4.66 -8.84 -3.27
N TYR A 114 -4.59 -7.59 -2.80
CA TYR A 114 -4.56 -7.30 -1.37
C TYR A 114 -5.80 -7.81 -0.63
N LEU A 115 -7.00 -7.58 -1.19
CA LEU A 115 -8.25 -8.08 -0.62
C LEU A 115 -8.26 -9.62 -0.56
N SER A 116 -7.73 -10.31 -1.58
CA SER A 116 -7.63 -11.77 -1.60
C SER A 116 -6.67 -12.34 -0.54
N GLN A 117 -5.69 -11.55 -0.09
CA GLN A 117 -4.74 -11.94 0.95
C GLN A 117 -5.22 -11.58 2.37
N GLY A 118 -6.38 -10.94 2.51
CA GLY A 118 -6.97 -10.59 3.80
C GLY A 118 -6.71 -9.17 4.30
N VAL A 119 -6.14 -8.29 3.46
CA VAL A 119 -6.07 -6.84 3.76
C VAL A 119 -7.50 -6.29 3.79
N LYS A 120 -7.84 -5.50 4.82
CA LYS A 120 -9.23 -5.07 5.09
C LYS A 120 -9.64 -3.84 4.31
N ASP A 121 -8.70 -2.93 4.08
CA ASP A 121 -8.91 -1.71 3.31
C ASP A 121 -7.78 -1.52 2.30
N VAL A 122 -8.14 -1.28 1.05
CA VAL A 122 -7.21 -0.83 0.00
C VAL A 122 -7.64 0.56 -0.43
N VAL A 123 -6.75 1.53 -0.27
CA VAL A 123 -6.97 2.89 -0.73
C VAL A 123 -6.10 3.14 -1.96
N VAL A 124 -6.69 3.54 -3.08
CA VAL A 124 -5.95 3.92 -4.29
C VAL A 124 -6.17 5.40 -4.54
N PHE A 125 -5.08 6.16 -4.64
CA PHE A 125 -5.12 7.59 -4.89
C PHE A 125 -4.49 7.93 -6.24
N ASP A 126 -5.26 8.58 -7.12
CA ASP A 126 -4.73 9.17 -8.33
C ASP A 126 -4.43 10.66 -8.13
N PRO A 127 -3.16 11.06 -8.00
CA PRO A 127 -2.80 12.45 -7.77
C PRO A 127 -2.99 13.35 -8.99
N TYR A 128 -3.31 12.81 -10.18
CA TYR A 128 -3.55 13.56 -11.41
C TYR A 128 -5.02 13.90 -11.59
N THR A 129 -5.92 13.01 -11.16
CA THR A 129 -7.37 13.20 -11.26
C THR A 129 -8.05 13.53 -9.93
N LEU A 130 -7.32 13.42 -8.81
CA LEU A 130 -7.82 13.51 -7.43
C LEU A 130 -8.83 12.42 -7.06
N LEU A 131 -8.94 11.37 -7.87
CA LEU A 131 -9.76 10.21 -7.58
C LEU A 131 -9.18 9.47 -6.38
N VAL A 132 -10.04 9.16 -5.42
CA VAL A 132 -9.73 8.25 -4.31
C VAL A 132 -10.71 7.07 -4.41
N LEU A 133 -10.17 5.86 -4.53
CA LEU A 133 -10.92 4.63 -4.43
C LEU A 133 -10.64 4.00 -3.06
N HIS A 134 -11.68 3.68 -2.33
CA HIS A 134 -11.59 2.94 -1.08
C HIS A 134 -12.29 1.60 -1.26
N LEU A 135 -11.50 0.54 -1.35
CA LEU A 135 -11.98 -0.82 -1.58
C LEU A 135 -11.91 -1.63 -0.29
N ARG A 136 -12.96 -2.40 -0.06
CA ARG A 136 -13.14 -3.31 1.07
C ARG A 136 -13.72 -4.64 0.56
N PRO A 137 -13.69 -5.71 1.36
CA PRO A 137 -14.36 -6.96 0.99
C PRO A 137 -15.86 -6.81 0.69
N ASP A 138 -16.52 -5.81 1.29
CA ASP A 138 -17.96 -5.58 1.16
C ASP A 138 -18.35 -4.53 0.11
N GLY A 139 -17.38 -3.82 -0.49
CA GLY A 139 -17.69 -2.82 -1.50
C GLY A 139 -16.51 -1.97 -1.98
N ALA A 140 -16.79 -1.12 -2.96
CA ALA A 140 -15.86 -0.13 -3.47
C ALA A 140 -16.54 1.25 -3.45
N PHE A 141 -15.86 2.22 -2.84
CA PHE A 141 -16.34 3.57 -2.63
C PHE A 141 -15.46 4.56 -3.36
N ARG A 142 -16.07 5.56 -3.98
CA ARG A 142 -15.39 6.58 -4.75
C ARG A 142 -15.51 7.93 -4.07
N HIS A 143 -14.38 8.59 -3.92
CA HIS A 143 -14.25 9.91 -3.30
C HIS A 143 -13.38 10.83 -4.15
N VAL A 144 -13.25 12.08 -3.72
CA VAL A 144 -12.38 13.09 -4.32
C VAL A 144 -11.50 13.67 -3.22
N SER A 145 -10.18 13.70 -3.45
CA SER A 145 -9.21 14.29 -2.52
C SER A 145 -9.38 15.82 -2.43
N PRO A 146 -9.27 16.44 -1.24
CA PRO A 146 -8.97 15.80 0.04
C PRO A 146 -10.20 15.13 0.67
N VAL A 147 -10.03 13.91 1.17
CA VAL A 147 -11.06 13.17 1.92
C VAL A 147 -10.47 12.47 3.12
N GLU A 148 -11.15 12.55 4.27
CA GLU A 148 -10.82 11.75 5.45
C GLU A 148 -11.54 10.40 5.39
N LEU A 149 -10.79 9.32 5.56
CA LEU A 149 -11.28 7.95 5.53
C LEU A 149 -11.02 7.25 6.85
N ASP A 150 -12.07 6.64 7.41
CA ASP A 150 -11.97 5.70 8.51
C ASP A 150 -11.71 4.29 7.96
N LEU A 151 -10.64 3.64 8.42
CA LEU A 151 -10.27 2.27 8.07
C LEU A 151 -10.88 1.26 9.04
N ALA A 152 -11.12 0.03 8.59
CA ALA A 152 -11.73 -1.03 9.40
C ALA A 152 -10.90 -1.40 10.63
N CYS A 153 -9.58 -1.19 10.58
CA CYS A 153 -8.67 -1.41 11.71
C CYS A 153 -8.75 -0.33 12.80
N GLY A 154 -9.53 0.74 12.61
CA GLY A 154 -9.64 1.84 13.57
C GLY A 154 -8.59 2.94 13.39
N CYS A 155 -7.92 2.98 12.24
CA CYS A 155 -7.08 4.11 11.81
C CYS A 155 -7.89 5.08 10.95
N THR A 156 -7.47 6.34 10.93
CA THR A 156 -8.02 7.37 10.04
C THR A 156 -6.87 8.00 9.25
N LEU A 157 -7.11 8.35 7.99
CA LEU A 157 -6.16 9.09 7.15
C LEU A 157 -6.86 10.09 6.23
N THR A 158 -6.11 11.08 5.76
CA THR A 158 -6.53 12.02 4.72
C THR A 158 -5.79 11.73 3.42
N VAL A 159 -6.56 11.57 2.34
CA VAL A 159 -6.07 11.36 0.97
C VAL A 159 -6.41 12.55 0.10
#